data_AF-A0A3M1D0C0-F1
#
_entry.id   AF-A0A3M1D0C0-F1
#
_cell.length_a   1.000
_cell.length_b   1.000
_cell.length_c   1.000
_cell.angle_alpha   90.00
_cell.angle_beta   90.00
_cell.angle_gamma   90.00
#
_symmetry.space_group_name_H-M   'P 1'
#
loop_
_entity.id
_entity.type
_entity.pdbx_description
1 polymer ?
#
loop_
_entity_poly.entity_id
_entity_poly.type
_entity_poly.pdbx_seq_one_letter_code
_entity_poly.pdbx_strand_id
1 'polypeptide(L)'
;MKFGKIDAVQSLQELEDNEVSEMENQRPRVEAEPRKRRGGGVKTILVMLIILALGGVILYLLSLLNSKKYFLVPEGGELVVKKGMFLPFGEDVFKPSDPELARLYQPIDVPEELKHAKKLEFDDLPSLNRELAKYLIGRAERLIFSKDEKFYRKGKEYLDRVSRFDGLNPQQIDKIASLKADVDYLEAKRSYQQVEKILEDALRKFRKAQTFGSGRFRDAAEWIRKIENLLDAIKKAKAAVSGSGDENVAPVPPSVPEVPGHQPAGEKPAGKQQEI
;
A
#
# COMPACT_ATOMS: atom_id res chain seq x y z
N MET A 1 -38.44 53.50 -4.16
CA MET A 1 -37.52 54.10 -3.18
C MET A 1 -36.18 54.28 -3.90
N LYS A 2 -35.81 55.51 -4.28
CA LYS A 2 -35.21 56.60 -3.47
C LYS A 2 -33.72 56.36 -3.15
N PHE A 3 -32.89 57.14 -3.84
CA PHE A 3 -31.60 57.79 -3.49
C PHE A 3 -30.61 57.11 -2.49
N GLY A 4 -29.29 57.23 -2.71
CA GLY A 4 -28.65 57.99 -3.78
C GLY A 4 -27.12 58.02 -3.77
N LYS A 5 -26.59 58.84 -4.69
CA LYS A 5 -25.19 59.28 -4.72
C LYS A 5 -24.90 60.16 -3.50
N ILE A 6 -23.63 60.22 -3.10
CA ILE A 6 -23.04 61.42 -2.49
C ILE A 6 -21.73 61.70 -3.24
N ASP A 7 -21.63 62.91 -3.78
CA ASP A 7 -20.47 63.43 -4.48
C ASP A 7 -19.50 64.13 -3.51
N ALA A 8 -18.28 64.36 -3.99
CA ALA A 8 -17.37 65.48 -3.70
C ALA A 8 -17.39 66.16 -2.30
N VAL A 9 -16.22 66.12 -1.64
CA VAL A 9 -15.66 67.33 -1.00
C VAL A 9 -14.23 67.54 -1.50
N GLN A 10 -14.12 68.48 -2.43
CA GLN A 10 -12.89 69.15 -2.85
C GLN A 10 -12.61 70.31 -1.85
N SER A 11 -11.52 71.07 -2.05
CA SER A 11 -11.18 72.35 -1.39
C SER A 11 -10.95 72.35 0.14
N LEU A 12 -9.66 72.29 0.49
CA LEU A 12 -8.91 73.17 1.42
C LEU A 12 -7.43 72.86 1.11
N GLN A 13 -6.78 73.41 0.09
CA GLN A 13 -6.69 74.81 -0.36
C GLN A 13 -5.92 75.72 0.61
N GLU A 14 -4.64 75.89 0.25
CA GLU A 14 -3.80 77.09 0.45
C GLU A 14 -3.30 77.47 1.85
N LEU A 15 -2.29 78.35 1.79
CA LEU A 15 -1.53 79.02 2.86
C LEU A 15 -0.42 78.17 3.51
N GLU A 16 0.84 78.63 3.59
CA GLU A 16 1.45 79.86 3.06
C GLU A 16 2.99 79.70 3.02
N ASP A 17 3.62 80.42 2.10
CA ASP A 17 4.96 81.02 2.17
C ASP A 17 6.18 80.24 2.73
N ASN A 18 7.09 79.87 1.82
CA ASN A 18 8.48 80.34 1.92
C ASN A 18 9.24 80.22 0.57
N GLU A 19 9.01 81.17 -0.33
CA GLU A 19 10.00 81.51 -1.36
C GLU A 19 11.00 82.55 -0.82
N VAL A 20 12.09 82.73 -1.58
CA VAL A 20 13.11 83.78 -1.41
C VAL A 20 14.11 83.58 -0.27
N SER A 21 15.21 82.91 -0.61
CA SER A 21 16.54 83.52 -0.48
C SER A 21 17.50 82.90 -1.49
N GLU A 22 17.47 83.44 -2.72
CA GLU A 22 18.68 83.43 -3.54
C GLU A 22 19.76 84.23 -2.81
N MET A 23 20.96 83.67 -2.65
CA MET A 23 22.20 84.35 -3.03
C MET A 23 23.40 83.40 -2.98
N GLU A 24 24.13 83.38 -4.10
CA GLU A 24 25.59 83.44 -4.12
C GLU A 24 26.40 82.32 -3.43
N ASN A 25 26.82 81.33 -4.23
CA ASN A 25 28.27 81.12 -4.35
C ASN A 25 28.68 80.61 -5.74
N GLN A 26 29.78 81.14 -6.26
CA GLN A 26 30.33 80.83 -7.57
C GLN A 26 31.32 79.65 -7.47
N ARG A 27 31.04 78.60 -8.26
CA ARG A 27 31.98 77.65 -8.90
C ARG A 27 33.38 77.46 -8.25
N PRO A 28 33.81 76.19 -8.14
CA PRO A 28 34.54 75.68 -9.30
C PRO A 28 33.84 74.53 -10.02
N ARG A 29 33.95 74.58 -11.35
CA ARG A 29 33.64 73.49 -12.28
C ARG A 29 34.71 72.40 -12.11
N VAL A 30 34.53 71.51 -11.14
CA VAL A 30 35.40 70.32 -10.99
C VAL A 30 35.16 69.40 -12.19
N GLU A 31 36.25 68.91 -12.77
CA GLU A 31 36.23 68.19 -14.04
C GLU A 31 35.44 66.89 -13.98
N ALA A 32 34.67 66.65 -15.04
CA ALA A 32 34.08 65.34 -15.29
C ALA A 32 35.19 64.36 -15.71
N GLU A 33 35.79 63.66 -14.75
CA GLU A 33 36.54 62.44 -15.04
C GLU A 33 35.57 61.24 -15.17
N PRO A 34 35.26 60.74 -16.38
CA PRO A 34 34.68 59.42 -16.53
C PRO A 34 35.77 58.39 -16.22
N ARG A 35 36.05 58.14 -14.92
CA ARG A 35 36.92 57.06 -14.46
C ARG A 35 36.31 55.72 -14.85
N LYS A 36 36.56 55.29 -16.10
CA LYS A 36 36.33 53.94 -16.60
C LYS A 36 37.11 52.99 -15.70
N ARG A 37 36.44 52.43 -14.68
CA ARG A 37 36.95 51.37 -13.80
C ARG A 37 37.06 50.06 -14.61
N ARG A 38 38.00 50.02 -15.56
CA ARG A 38 38.45 48.83 -16.29
C ARG A 38 39.18 47.90 -15.32
N GLY A 39 38.41 47.18 -14.52
CA GLY A 39 38.91 46.21 -13.53
C GLY A 39 37.83 45.30 -12.93
N GLY A 40 36.55 45.48 -13.31
CA GLY A 40 35.44 44.67 -12.80
C GLY A 40 35.28 43.29 -13.43
N GLY A 41 35.70 43.10 -14.69
CA GLY A 41 35.37 41.90 -15.49
C GLY A 41 35.72 40.58 -14.83
N VAL A 42 36.93 40.44 -14.27
CA VAL A 42 37.36 39.22 -13.57
C VAL A 42 36.51 38.96 -12.31
N LYS A 43 36.14 40.01 -11.56
CA LYS A 43 35.24 39.88 -10.40
C LYS A 43 33.83 39.46 -10.82
N THR A 44 33.29 40.02 -11.90
CA THR A 44 31.98 39.64 -12.44
C THR A 44 31.98 38.20 -12.95
N ILE A 45 33.03 37.76 -13.65
CA ILE A 45 33.19 36.37 -14.10
C ILE A 45 33.33 35.42 -12.91
N LEU A 46 34.12 35.77 -11.89
CA LEU A 46 34.26 34.95 -10.68
C LEU A 46 32.94 34.82 -9.93
N VAL A 47 32.20 35.92 -9.75
CA VAL A 47 30.85 35.91 -9.15
C VAL A 47 29.87 35.09 -9.99
N MET A 48 29.90 35.21 -11.32
CA MET A 48 29.09 34.40 -12.22
C MET A 48 29.42 32.90 -12.10
N LEU A 49 30.71 32.53 -12.03
CA LEU A 49 31.14 31.15 -11.82
C LEU A 49 30.70 30.61 -10.44
N ILE A 50 30.75 31.44 -9.38
CA ILE A 50 30.24 31.06 -8.06
C ILE A 50 28.72 30.85 -8.10
N ILE A 51 27.96 31.72 -8.77
CA ILE A 51 26.51 31.58 -8.95
C ILE A 51 26.18 30.32 -9.76
N LEU A 52 26.92 30.03 -10.84
CA LEU A 52 26.75 28.82 -11.65
C LEU A 52 27.10 27.55 -10.86
N ALA A 53 28.19 27.57 -10.09
CA ALA A 53 28.56 26.46 -9.22
C ALA A 53 27.50 26.20 -8.15
N LEU A 54 26.99 27.25 -7.50
CA LEU A 54 25.92 27.14 -6.50
C LEU A 54 24.60 26.66 -7.13
N GLY A 55 24.24 27.17 -8.31
CA GLY A 55 23.09 26.69 -9.08
C GLY A 55 23.22 25.22 -9.47
N GLY A 56 24.40 24.80 -9.92
CA GLY A 56 24.72 23.39 -10.21
C GLY A 56 24.60 22.49 -8.97
N VAL A 57 25.08 22.95 -7.81
CA VAL A 57 24.92 22.25 -6.53
C VAL A 57 23.45 22.14 -6.14
N ILE A 58 22.65 23.20 -6.26
CA ILE A 58 21.21 23.18 -5.97
C ILE A 58 20.48 22.19 -6.89
N LEU A 59 20.74 22.23 -8.20
CA LEU A 59 20.17 21.28 -9.17
C LEU A 59 20.59 19.84 -8.87
N TYR A 60 21.84 19.61 -8.46
CA TYR A 60 22.33 18.29 -8.05
C TYR A 60 21.62 17.78 -6.78
N LEU A 61 21.44 18.61 -5.75
CA LEU A 61 20.68 18.22 -4.54
C LEU A 61 19.21 17.95 -4.85
N LEU A 62 18.56 18.76 -5.69
CA LEU A 62 17.17 18.52 -6.13
C LEU A 62 17.06 17.19 -6.89
N SER A 63 18.02 16.90 -7.77
CA SER A 63 18.11 15.64 -8.52
C SER A 63 18.31 14.43 -7.59
N LEU A 64 19.18 14.55 -6.59
CA LEU A 64 19.42 13.53 -5.56
C LEU A 64 18.16 13.29 -4.71
N LEU A 65 17.41 14.35 -4.36
CA LEU A 65 16.15 14.23 -3.62
C LEU A 65 15.08 13.53 -4.46
N ASN A 66 14.94 13.90 -5.73
CA ASN A 66 14.01 13.23 -6.67
C ASN A 66 14.33 11.73 -6.82
N SER A 67 15.61 11.35 -6.90
CA SER A 67 16.04 9.95 -7.08
C SER A 67 15.63 8.98 -5.95
N LYS A 68 15.20 9.52 -4.80
CA LYS A 68 14.76 8.74 -3.63
C LYS A 68 13.25 8.55 -3.58
N LYS A 69 12.48 9.37 -4.32
CA LYS A 69 11.02 9.30 -4.34
C LYS A 69 10.51 8.11 -5.13
N TYR A 70 9.41 7.56 -4.66
CA TYR A 70 8.58 6.57 -5.34
C TYR A 70 7.26 7.21 -5.74
N PHE A 71 6.69 6.73 -6.84
CA PHE A 71 5.49 7.28 -7.42
C PHE A 71 4.52 6.16 -7.78
N LEU A 72 3.23 6.42 -7.57
CA LEU A 72 2.15 5.53 -7.97
C LEU A 72 1.33 6.26 -9.04
N VAL A 73 1.36 5.75 -10.28
CA VAL A 73 0.78 6.42 -11.45
C VAL A 73 -0.22 5.48 -12.14
N PRO A 74 -1.47 5.90 -12.39
CA PRO A 74 -2.37 5.17 -13.27
C PRO A 74 -2.00 5.48 -14.73
N GLU A 75 -1.50 4.49 -15.45
CA GLU A 75 -1.12 4.60 -16.88
C GLU A 75 -1.76 3.45 -17.67
N GLY A 76 -2.39 3.75 -18.81
CA GLY A 76 -2.99 2.72 -19.67
C GLY A 76 -4.17 1.93 -19.07
N GLY A 77 -4.64 2.28 -17.87
CA GLY A 77 -5.59 1.48 -17.09
C GLY A 77 -4.93 0.52 -16.09
N GLU A 78 -3.62 0.61 -15.91
CA GLU A 78 -2.84 -0.14 -14.92
C GLU A 78 -2.16 0.79 -13.91
N LEU A 79 -1.95 0.31 -12.69
CA LEU A 79 -1.29 1.04 -11.62
C LEU A 79 0.18 0.66 -11.65
N VAL A 80 1.01 1.59 -12.10
CA VAL A 80 2.44 1.38 -12.28
C VAL A 80 3.17 2.08 -11.15
N VAL A 81 4.07 1.34 -10.48
CA VAL A 81 5.04 1.92 -9.56
C VAL A 81 6.20 2.46 -10.39
N LYS A 82 6.52 3.73 -10.21
CA LYS A 82 7.72 4.37 -10.77
C LYS A 82 8.65 4.81 -9.66
N LYS A 83 9.92 4.94 -9.99
CA LYS A 83 10.96 5.53 -9.13
C LYS A 83 11.53 6.76 -9.80
N GLY A 84 11.78 7.81 -9.02
CA GLY A 84 12.50 8.98 -9.52
C GLY A 84 13.92 8.61 -9.93
N MET A 85 14.39 9.19 -11.03
CA MET A 85 15.78 9.10 -11.47
C MET A 85 16.45 10.47 -11.35
N PHE A 86 17.78 10.49 -11.50
CA PHE A 86 18.50 11.75 -11.62
C PHE A 86 18.08 12.49 -12.90
N LEU A 87 18.01 13.81 -12.84
CA LEU A 87 17.94 14.69 -14.01
C LEU A 87 19.10 14.36 -14.97
N PRO A 88 18.86 14.32 -16.30
CA PRO A 88 17.63 14.74 -17.00
C PRO A 88 16.56 13.65 -17.16
N PHE A 89 16.75 12.44 -16.66
CA PHE A 89 15.93 11.27 -17.02
C PHE A 89 14.55 11.19 -16.36
N GLY A 90 14.32 11.93 -15.26
CA GLY A 90 12.98 12.10 -14.67
C GLY A 90 12.52 10.94 -13.80
N GLU A 91 11.81 9.97 -14.36
CA GLU A 91 11.23 8.81 -13.67
C GLU A 91 11.19 7.57 -14.59
N ASP A 92 11.31 6.38 -14.02
CA ASP A 92 11.20 5.11 -14.75
C ASP A 92 10.41 4.07 -13.94
N VAL A 93 9.88 3.04 -14.60
CA VAL A 93 9.13 1.94 -13.99
C VAL A 93 10.02 1.21 -12.99
N PHE A 94 9.53 1.09 -11.75
CA PHE A 94 10.30 0.48 -10.67
C PHE A 94 10.40 -1.04 -10.89
N LYS A 95 11.55 -1.46 -11.43
CA LYS A 95 11.92 -2.86 -11.64
C LYS A 95 13.13 -3.19 -10.77
N PRO A 96 12.91 -3.71 -9.55
CA PRO A 96 13.97 -4.26 -8.72
C PRO A 96 14.83 -5.29 -9.46
N SER A 97 16.12 -5.37 -9.14
CA SER A 97 17.03 -6.38 -9.70
C SER A 97 16.71 -7.80 -9.22
N ASP A 98 16.05 -7.93 -8.06
CA ASP A 98 15.55 -9.20 -7.56
C ASP A 98 14.25 -9.60 -8.29
N PRO A 99 14.20 -10.78 -8.96
CA PRO A 99 13.02 -11.28 -9.65
C PRO A 99 11.79 -11.47 -8.75
N GLU A 100 11.95 -11.78 -7.45
CA GLU A 100 10.82 -11.94 -6.55
C GLU A 100 10.20 -10.59 -6.21
N LEU A 101 11.03 -9.64 -5.79
CA LEU A 101 10.62 -8.26 -5.54
C LEU A 101 10.05 -7.59 -6.81
N ALA A 102 10.57 -7.91 -8.00
CA ALA A 102 10.02 -7.42 -9.26
C ALA A 102 8.59 -7.94 -9.56
N ARG A 103 8.24 -9.17 -9.14
CA ARG A 103 6.86 -9.67 -9.23
C ARG A 103 5.91 -8.90 -8.32
N LEU A 104 6.40 -8.45 -7.15
CA LEU A 104 5.63 -7.66 -6.18
C LEU A 104 5.26 -6.25 -6.67
N TYR A 105 5.95 -5.70 -7.68
CA TYR A 105 5.65 -4.38 -8.26
C TYR A 105 5.17 -4.42 -9.72
N GLN A 106 4.73 -5.58 -10.21
CA GLN A 106 4.06 -5.69 -11.53
C GLN A 106 2.82 -4.78 -11.62
N PRO A 107 2.44 -4.31 -12.82
CA PRO A 107 1.24 -3.49 -12.98
C PRO A 107 -0.02 -4.16 -12.41
N ILE A 108 -0.98 -3.34 -11.96
CA ILE A 108 -2.24 -3.79 -11.33
C ILE A 108 -3.41 -3.14 -12.07
N ASP A 109 -4.36 -3.90 -12.60
CA ASP A 109 -5.56 -3.36 -13.25
C ASP A 109 -6.28 -2.32 -12.36
N VAL A 110 -6.46 -1.11 -12.88
CA VAL A 110 -7.05 0.03 -12.18
C VAL A 110 -8.57 0.03 -12.39
N PRO A 111 -9.38 0.06 -11.32
CA PRO A 111 -10.82 0.32 -11.43
C PRO A 111 -11.09 1.64 -12.18
N GLU A 112 -12.21 1.76 -12.90
CA GLU A 112 -12.46 2.94 -13.74
C GLU A 112 -12.45 4.26 -12.96
N GLU A 113 -12.84 4.22 -11.69
CA GLU A 113 -12.85 5.40 -10.80
C GLU A 113 -11.43 5.94 -10.50
N LEU A 114 -10.39 5.13 -10.68
CA LEU A 114 -9.00 5.48 -10.41
C LEU A 114 -8.15 5.69 -11.69
N LYS A 115 -8.71 5.48 -12.89
CA LYS A 115 -8.02 5.73 -14.18
C LYS A 115 -7.61 7.20 -14.37
N HIS A 116 -8.25 8.12 -13.64
CA HIS A 116 -7.96 9.56 -13.63
C HIS A 116 -7.39 10.04 -12.27
N ALA A 117 -6.96 9.13 -11.40
CA ALA A 117 -6.34 9.51 -10.14
C ALA A 117 -5.04 10.28 -10.39
N LYS A 118 -4.77 11.30 -9.57
CA LYS A 118 -3.49 12.03 -9.65
C LYS A 118 -2.35 11.10 -9.24
N LYS A 119 -1.19 11.28 -9.88
CA LYS A 119 0.09 10.71 -9.45
C LYS A 119 0.28 10.98 -7.96
N LEU A 120 0.49 9.91 -7.18
CA LEU A 120 0.81 10.00 -5.76
C LEU A 120 2.34 9.90 -5.59
N GLU A 121 2.89 10.72 -4.70
CA GLU A 121 4.33 10.72 -4.36
C GLU A 121 4.56 10.15 -2.96
N PHE A 122 5.64 9.40 -2.81
CA PHE A 122 6.06 8.79 -1.56
C PHE A 122 7.57 8.98 -1.37
N ASP A 123 8.00 9.34 -0.17
CA ASP A 123 9.43 9.57 0.13
C ASP A 123 10.20 8.26 0.41
N ASP A 124 9.49 7.16 0.69
CA ASP A 124 10.05 5.86 1.01
C ASP A 124 9.18 4.68 0.52
N LEU A 125 9.79 3.50 0.40
CA LEU A 125 9.14 2.29 -0.11
C LEU A 125 8.08 1.71 0.85
N PRO A 126 8.30 1.62 2.18
CA PRO A 126 7.23 1.29 3.15
C PRO A 126 5.97 2.17 3.03
N SER A 127 6.10 3.47 2.83
CA SER A 127 4.96 4.39 2.65
C SER A 127 4.19 4.11 1.36
N LEU A 128 4.89 3.86 0.25
CA LEU A 128 4.26 3.37 -0.98
C LEU A 128 3.53 2.04 -0.73
N ASN A 129 4.19 1.08 -0.08
CA ASN A 129 3.65 -0.26 0.17
C ASN A 129 2.37 -0.22 0.99
N ARG A 130 2.25 0.68 1.98
CA ARG A 130 1.04 0.87 2.78
C ARG A 130 -0.15 1.33 1.94
N GLU A 131 0.02 2.33 1.08
CA GLU A 131 -1.09 2.75 0.20
C GLU A 131 -1.37 1.70 -0.87
N LEU A 132 -0.35 1.09 -1.47
CA LEU A 132 -0.54 0.00 -2.44
C LEU A 132 -1.29 -1.20 -1.83
N ALA A 133 -0.97 -1.55 -0.58
CA ALA A 133 -1.66 -2.59 0.17
C ALA A 133 -3.13 -2.26 0.40
N LYS A 134 -3.47 -1.02 0.74
CA LYS A 134 -4.86 -0.57 0.92
C LYS A 134 -5.69 -0.74 -0.36
N TYR A 135 -5.12 -0.43 -1.53
CA TYR A 135 -5.78 -0.70 -2.82
C TYR A 135 -5.91 -2.21 -3.10
N LEU A 136 -4.85 -2.99 -2.89
CA LEU A 136 -4.86 -4.44 -3.13
C LEU A 136 -5.82 -5.18 -2.19
N ILE A 137 -5.85 -4.87 -0.90
CA ILE A 137 -6.78 -5.45 0.09
C ILE A 137 -8.22 -5.17 -0.32
N GLY A 138 -8.56 -3.90 -0.58
CA GLY A 138 -9.91 -3.51 -1.00
C GLY A 138 -10.32 -4.03 -2.38
N ARG A 139 -9.37 -4.50 -3.21
CA ARG A 139 -9.68 -5.22 -4.46
C ARG A 139 -9.80 -6.72 -4.23
N ALA A 140 -8.89 -7.32 -3.47
CA ALA A 140 -8.92 -8.73 -3.09
C ALA A 140 -10.24 -9.08 -2.40
N GLU A 141 -10.67 -8.31 -1.40
CA GLU A 141 -11.94 -8.48 -0.68
C GLU A 141 -13.15 -8.60 -1.62
N ARG A 142 -13.28 -7.69 -2.60
CA ARG A 142 -14.38 -7.75 -3.60
C ARG A 142 -14.25 -8.93 -4.59
N LEU A 143 -13.03 -9.41 -4.83
CA LEU A 143 -12.75 -10.48 -5.79
C LEU A 143 -12.86 -11.89 -5.18
N ILE A 144 -12.46 -12.10 -3.92
CA ILE A 144 -12.51 -13.42 -3.26
C ILE A 144 -13.95 -13.91 -2.99
N PHE A 145 -14.90 -12.98 -2.84
CA PHE A 145 -16.33 -13.31 -2.72
C PHE A 145 -17.07 -13.36 -4.06
N SER A 146 -16.36 -13.19 -5.18
CA SER A 146 -16.94 -13.33 -6.52
C SER A 146 -17.30 -14.78 -6.83
N LYS A 147 -18.39 -14.96 -7.59
CA LYS A 147 -18.81 -16.27 -8.13
C LYS A 147 -18.02 -16.71 -9.36
N ASP A 148 -17.32 -15.78 -10.02
CA ASP A 148 -16.44 -16.10 -11.15
C ASP A 148 -15.08 -16.59 -10.64
N GLU A 149 -14.70 -17.79 -11.07
CA GLU A 149 -13.44 -18.43 -10.74
C GLU A 149 -12.21 -17.61 -11.18
N LYS A 150 -12.30 -16.83 -12.27
CA LYS A 150 -11.22 -15.93 -12.71
C LYS A 150 -11.00 -14.79 -11.72
N PHE A 151 -12.09 -14.16 -11.27
CA PHE A 151 -12.02 -13.10 -10.27
C PHE A 151 -11.57 -13.65 -8.92
N TYR A 152 -12.07 -14.82 -8.51
CA TYR A 152 -11.64 -15.50 -7.30
C TYR A 152 -10.12 -15.71 -7.24
N ARG A 153 -9.53 -16.29 -8.29
CA ARG A 153 -8.07 -16.51 -8.40
C ARG A 153 -7.28 -15.20 -8.33
N LYS A 154 -7.70 -14.19 -9.09
CA LYS A 154 -7.08 -12.85 -9.07
C LYS A 154 -7.16 -12.20 -7.69
N GLY A 155 -8.24 -12.44 -6.94
CA GLY A 155 -8.36 -12.05 -5.53
C GLY A 155 -7.34 -12.73 -4.62
N LYS A 156 -7.13 -14.05 -4.76
CA LYS A 156 -6.08 -14.79 -4.04
C LYS A 156 -4.68 -14.30 -4.40
N GLU A 157 -4.40 -14.07 -5.68
CA GLU A 157 -3.11 -13.56 -6.16
C GLU A 157 -2.77 -12.19 -5.56
N TYR A 158 -3.73 -11.27 -5.50
CA TYR A 158 -3.55 -9.98 -4.83
C TYR A 158 -3.34 -10.12 -3.32
N LEU A 159 -4.02 -11.07 -2.67
CA LEU A 159 -3.88 -11.32 -1.23
C LEU A 159 -2.54 -11.97 -0.85
N ASP A 160 -2.02 -12.87 -1.68
CA ASP A 160 -0.67 -13.41 -1.54
C ASP A 160 0.38 -12.31 -1.77
N ARG A 161 0.27 -11.56 -2.88
CA ARG A 161 1.16 -10.45 -3.23
C ARG A 161 1.27 -9.40 -2.12
N VAL A 162 0.14 -8.92 -1.59
CA VAL A 162 0.15 -7.90 -0.54
C VAL A 162 0.75 -8.42 0.77
N SER A 163 0.61 -9.72 1.07
CA SER A 163 1.18 -10.33 2.28
C SER A 163 2.70 -10.45 2.29
N ARG A 164 3.35 -10.12 1.16
CA ARG A 164 4.82 -10.11 0.98
C ARG A 164 5.39 -8.68 0.94
N PHE A 165 4.59 -7.65 1.17
CA PHE A 165 5.08 -6.28 1.24
C PHE A 165 5.70 -5.97 2.61
N ASP A 166 6.89 -5.37 2.58
CA ASP A 166 7.53 -4.84 3.78
C ASP A 166 6.86 -3.54 4.27
N GLY A 167 6.86 -3.34 5.59
CA GLY A 167 6.47 -2.08 6.22
C GLY A 167 4.98 -1.86 6.42
N LEU A 168 4.13 -2.88 6.19
CA LEU A 168 2.68 -2.85 6.48
C LEU A 168 2.39 -2.43 7.93
N ASN A 169 1.23 -1.80 8.14
CA ASN A 169 0.76 -1.48 9.49
C ASN A 169 0.01 -2.68 10.12
N PRO A 170 -0.15 -2.74 11.47
CA PRO A 170 -0.81 -3.88 12.12
C PRO A 170 -2.23 -4.14 11.61
N GLN A 171 -3.03 -3.09 11.41
CA GLN A 171 -4.41 -3.21 10.91
C GLN A 171 -4.49 -3.86 9.51
N GLN A 172 -3.49 -3.60 8.66
CA GLN A 172 -3.36 -4.24 7.34
C GLN A 172 -2.98 -5.71 7.48
N ILE A 173 -2.06 -6.04 8.38
CA ILE A 173 -1.66 -7.43 8.66
C ILE A 173 -2.85 -8.24 9.18
N ASP A 174 -3.59 -7.70 10.16
CA ASP A 174 -4.80 -8.33 10.73
C ASP A 174 -5.88 -8.52 9.65
N LYS A 175 -6.12 -7.50 8.81
CA LYS A 175 -7.09 -7.59 7.71
C LYS A 175 -6.67 -8.61 6.64
N ILE A 176 -5.38 -8.71 6.32
CA ILE A 176 -4.84 -9.74 5.42
C ILE A 176 -5.03 -11.13 6.02
N ALA A 177 -4.76 -11.31 7.32
CA ALA A 177 -4.94 -12.58 8.02
C ALA A 177 -6.42 -13.01 8.04
N SER A 178 -7.34 -12.08 8.34
CA SER A 178 -8.79 -12.31 8.26
C SER A 178 -9.21 -12.75 6.85
N LEU A 179 -8.78 -12.03 5.81
CA LEU A 179 -9.13 -12.37 4.42
C LEU A 179 -8.52 -13.72 3.98
N LYS A 180 -7.36 -14.11 4.52
CA LYS A 180 -6.79 -15.44 4.26
C LYS A 180 -7.64 -16.54 4.90
N ALA A 181 -8.08 -16.36 6.15
CA ALA A 181 -8.99 -17.28 6.81
C ALA A 181 -10.34 -17.40 6.07
N ASP A 182 -10.89 -16.29 5.55
CA ASP A 182 -12.10 -16.29 4.71
C ASP A 182 -11.89 -17.10 3.42
N VAL A 183 -10.74 -16.93 2.76
CA VAL A 183 -10.35 -17.70 1.57
C VAL A 183 -10.24 -19.19 1.89
N ASP A 184 -9.53 -19.56 2.96
CA ASP A 184 -9.33 -20.95 3.37
C ASP A 184 -10.67 -21.62 3.71
N TYR A 185 -11.58 -20.93 4.40
CA TYR A 185 -12.95 -21.38 4.65
C TYR A 185 -13.72 -21.63 3.34
N LEU A 186 -13.63 -20.71 2.37
CA LEU A 186 -14.26 -20.88 1.06
C LEU A 186 -13.69 -22.06 0.28
N GLU A 187 -12.38 -22.30 0.32
CA GLU A 187 -11.75 -23.46 -0.33
C GLU A 187 -12.12 -24.78 0.35
N ALA A 188 -12.15 -24.83 1.68
CA ALA A 188 -12.64 -25.98 2.43
C ALA A 188 -14.11 -26.30 2.08
N LYS A 189 -14.96 -25.27 2.01
CA LYS A 189 -16.38 -25.40 1.64
C LYS A 189 -16.57 -25.89 0.20
N ARG A 190 -15.81 -25.37 -0.77
CA ARG A 190 -15.82 -25.85 -2.17
C ARG A 190 -15.32 -27.29 -2.28
N SER A 191 -14.24 -27.62 -1.58
CA SER A 191 -13.65 -28.97 -1.56
C SER A 191 -14.63 -29.99 -0.97
N TYR A 192 -15.32 -29.66 0.12
CA TYR A 192 -16.37 -30.49 0.71
C TYR A 192 -17.53 -30.76 -0.26
N GLN A 193 -18.02 -29.72 -0.95
CA GLN A 193 -19.04 -29.86 -2.00
C GLN A 193 -18.56 -30.68 -3.20
N GLN A 194 -17.27 -30.66 -3.51
CA GLN A 194 -16.67 -31.49 -4.55
C GLN A 194 -16.58 -32.96 -4.12
N VAL A 195 -16.28 -33.26 -2.85
CA VAL A 195 -16.31 -34.63 -2.30
C VAL A 195 -17.70 -35.25 -2.41
N GLU A 196 -18.78 -34.50 -2.08
CA GLU A 196 -20.17 -34.95 -2.24
C GLU A 196 -20.43 -35.42 -3.70
N LYS A 197 -20.06 -34.60 -4.69
CA LYS A 197 -20.20 -34.95 -6.13
C LYS A 197 -19.34 -36.14 -6.55
N ILE A 198 -18.09 -36.23 -6.08
CA ILE A 198 -17.19 -37.35 -6.40
C ILE A 198 -17.76 -38.67 -5.87
N LEU A 199 -18.33 -38.67 -4.66
CA LEU A 199 -18.97 -39.83 -4.06
C LEU A 199 -20.26 -40.23 -4.82
N GLU A 200 -21.10 -39.28 -5.22
CA GLU A 200 -22.27 -39.54 -6.07
C GLU A 200 -21.86 -40.14 -7.42
N ASP A 201 -20.83 -39.58 -8.06
CA ASP A 201 -20.28 -40.08 -9.33
C ASP A 201 -19.71 -41.50 -9.20
N ALA A 202 -18.99 -41.77 -8.12
CA ALA A 202 -18.49 -43.11 -7.80
C ALA A 202 -19.64 -44.10 -7.59
N LEU A 203 -20.66 -43.73 -6.82
CA LEU A 203 -21.85 -44.56 -6.59
C LEU A 203 -22.57 -44.91 -7.89
N ARG A 204 -22.76 -43.94 -8.80
CA ARG A 204 -23.36 -44.20 -10.12
C ARG A 204 -22.50 -45.16 -10.96
N LYS A 205 -21.17 -45.02 -10.91
CA LYS A 205 -20.23 -45.92 -11.62
C LYS A 205 -20.25 -47.34 -11.05
N PHE A 206 -20.20 -47.51 -9.73
CA PHE A 206 -20.26 -48.84 -9.09
C PHE A 206 -21.61 -49.53 -9.31
N ARG A 207 -22.74 -48.81 -9.20
CA ARG A 207 -24.06 -49.37 -9.55
C ARG A 207 -24.12 -49.82 -11.01
N LYS A 208 -23.61 -49.03 -11.96
CA LYS A 208 -23.50 -49.43 -13.37
C LYS A 208 -22.63 -50.69 -13.55
N ALA A 209 -21.50 -50.78 -12.84
CA ALA A 209 -20.64 -51.96 -12.86
C ALA A 209 -21.30 -53.20 -12.23
N GLN A 210 -22.19 -53.03 -11.24
CA GLN A 210 -22.97 -54.11 -10.65
C GLN A 210 -24.07 -54.61 -11.62
N THR A 211 -24.76 -53.71 -12.32
CA THR A 211 -25.86 -54.08 -13.25
C THR A 211 -25.35 -54.65 -14.58
N PHE A 212 -24.26 -54.10 -15.13
CA PHE A 212 -23.77 -54.43 -16.48
C PHE A 212 -22.39 -55.11 -16.50
N GLY A 213 -21.80 -55.40 -15.34
CA GLY A 213 -20.48 -56.03 -15.25
C GLY A 213 -20.52 -57.54 -15.47
N SER A 214 -19.44 -58.08 -16.05
CA SER A 214 -19.27 -59.51 -16.33
C SER A 214 -18.95 -60.38 -15.10
N GLY A 215 -19.51 -60.04 -13.94
CA GLY A 215 -19.30 -60.75 -12.66
C GLY A 215 -17.88 -60.63 -12.05
N ARG A 216 -16.95 -59.94 -12.71
CA ARG A 216 -15.53 -59.81 -12.28
C ARG A 216 -15.34 -58.92 -11.04
N PHE A 217 -16.27 -58.00 -10.75
CA PHE A 217 -16.17 -57.01 -9.68
C PHE A 217 -17.06 -57.40 -8.48
N ARG A 218 -16.67 -58.46 -7.76
CA ARG A 218 -17.43 -59.00 -6.62
C ARG A 218 -17.49 -58.06 -5.42
N ASP A 219 -16.52 -57.17 -5.30
CA ASP A 219 -16.38 -56.13 -4.27
C ASP A 219 -17.26 -54.89 -4.51
N ALA A 220 -17.84 -54.72 -5.70
CA ALA A 220 -18.65 -53.55 -6.05
C ALA A 220 -19.81 -53.30 -5.06
N ALA A 221 -20.43 -54.36 -4.52
CA ALA A 221 -21.49 -54.25 -3.52
C ALA A 221 -20.99 -53.73 -2.16
N GLU A 222 -19.73 -53.98 -1.81
CA GLU A 222 -19.11 -53.46 -0.59
C GLU A 222 -18.80 -51.96 -0.75
N TRP A 223 -18.25 -51.57 -1.91
CA TRP A 223 -17.99 -50.16 -2.23
C TRP A 223 -19.26 -49.31 -2.29
N ILE A 224 -20.35 -49.84 -2.85
CA ILE A 224 -21.67 -49.19 -2.84
C ILE A 224 -22.10 -48.87 -1.40
N ARG A 225 -22.07 -49.86 -0.49
CA ARG A 225 -22.44 -49.67 0.93
C ARG A 225 -21.55 -48.64 1.64
N LYS A 226 -20.23 -48.68 1.42
CA LYS A 226 -19.28 -47.71 1.99
C LYS A 226 -19.61 -46.28 1.56
N ILE A 227 -19.87 -46.08 0.26
CA ILE A 227 -20.17 -44.75 -0.30
C ILE A 227 -21.55 -44.26 0.16
N GLU A 228 -22.56 -45.13 0.23
CA GLU A 228 -23.90 -44.79 0.74
C GLU A 228 -23.84 -44.32 2.20
N ASN A 229 -23.09 -45.01 3.06
CA ASN A 229 -22.89 -44.62 4.46
C ASN A 229 -22.19 -43.24 4.57
N LEU A 230 -21.18 -42.97 3.74
CA LEU A 230 -20.48 -41.69 3.71
C LEU A 230 -21.39 -40.55 3.23
N LEU A 231 -22.20 -40.78 2.19
CA LEU A 231 -23.16 -39.79 1.69
C LEU A 231 -24.28 -39.49 2.70
N ASP A 232 -24.75 -40.50 3.45
CA ASP A 232 -25.72 -40.30 4.53
C ASP A 232 -25.11 -39.50 5.71
N ALA A 233 -23.88 -39.81 6.11
CA ALA A 233 -23.15 -39.02 7.11
C ALA A 233 -22.95 -37.55 6.69
N ILE A 234 -22.59 -37.32 5.43
CA ILE A 234 -22.47 -35.97 4.83
C ILE A 234 -23.82 -35.23 4.87
N LYS A 235 -24.92 -35.89 4.48
CA LYS A 235 -26.27 -35.30 4.53
C LYS A 235 -26.69 -34.95 5.96
N LYS A 236 -26.43 -35.81 6.94
CA LYS A 236 -26.69 -35.55 8.36
C LYS A 236 -25.89 -34.37 8.90
N ALA A 237 -24.59 -34.29 8.59
CA ALA A 237 -23.75 -33.15 8.97
C ALA A 237 -24.23 -31.83 8.36
N LYS A 238 -24.60 -31.85 7.08
CA LYS A 238 -25.16 -30.68 6.35
C LYS A 238 -26.50 -30.24 6.92
N ALA A 239 -27.36 -31.17 7.33
CA ALA A 239 -28.62 -30.87 8.02
C ALA A 239 -28.38 -30.23 9.40
N ALA A 240 -27.42 -30.75 10.19
CA ALA A 240 -27.06 -30.15 11.47
C ALA A 240 -26.56 -28.70 11.31
N VAL A 241 -25.60 -28.45 10.42
CA VAL A 241 -25.08 -27.09 10.14
C VAL A 241 -26.18 -26.13 9.65
N SER A 242 -27.20 -26.64 8.96
CA SER A 242 -28.34 -25.82 8.50
C SER A 242 -29.39 -25.57 9.59
N GLY A 243 -29.44 -26.41 10.63
CA GLY A 243 -30.36 -26.29 11.76
C GLY A 243 -29.82 -25.46 12.92
N SER A 244 -28.49 -25.32 13.06
CA SER A 244 -27.83 -24.56 14.12
C SER A 244 -27.75 -23.03 13.87
N GLY A 245 -28.62 -22.48 13.02
CA GLY A 245 -28.49 -21.11 12.50
C GLY A 245 -28.76 -19.95 13.48
N ASP A 246 -29.34 -20.22 14.66
CA ASP A 246 -29.82 -19.19 15.60
C ASP A 246 -29.15 -19.21 16.99
N GLU A 247 -28.27 -20.16 17.31
CA GLU A 247 -27.65 -20.23 18.64
C GLU A 247 -26.21 -19.72 18.65
N ASN A 248 -26.08 -18.41 18.88
CA ASN A 248 -24.80 -17.71 19.08
C ASN A 248 -24.15 -18.10 20.43
N VAL A 249 -23.54 -19.28 20.48
CA VAL A 249 -22.62 -19.67 21.55
C VAL A 249 -21.19 -19.40 21.09
N ALA A 250 -20.63 -18.29 21.58
CA ALA A 250 -19.21 -17.99 21.37
C ALA A 250 -18.35 -19.12 21.98
N PRO A 251 -17.37 -19.67 21.25
CA PRO A 251 -16.47 -20.67 21.81
C PRO A 251 -15.58 -20.01 22.87
N VAL A 252 -15.81 -20.37 24.14
CA VAL A 252 -14.92 -20.01 25.24
C VAL A 252 -13.55 -20.65 24.96
N PRO A 253 -12.45 -19.88 24.90
CA PRO A 253 -11.13 -20.46 24.70
C PRO A 253 -10.78 -21.38 25.89
N PRO A 254 -10.16 -22.55 25.66
CA PRO A 254 -9.80 -23.46 26.74
C PRO A 254 -8.80 -22.79 27.68
N SER A 255 -9.15 -22.73 28.97
CA SER A 255 -8.30 -22.19 30.03
C SER A 255 -6.95 -22.92 30.05
N VAL A 256 -5.86 -22.17 29.80
CA VAL A 256 -4.50 -22.67 30.04
C VAL A 256 -4.35 -22.95 31.54
N PRO A 257 -3.86 -24.12 31.96
CA PRO A 257 -3.59 -24.40 33.37
C PRO A 257 -2.61 -23.38 33.96
N GLU A 258 -3.06 -22.69 35.00
CA GLU A 258 -2.28 -21.74 35.78
C GLU A 258 -1.11 -22.47 36.46
N VAL A 259 0.12 -22.19 36.04
CA VAL A 259 1.33 -22.80 36.61
C VAL A 259 1.60 -22.18 37.99
N PRO A 260 1.60 -22.95 39.10
CA PRO A 260 1.80 -22.41 40.43
C PRO A 260 3.17 -21.72 40.58
N GLY A 261 3.16 -20.57 41.25
CA GLY A 261 4.26 -19.60 41.20
C GLY A 261 5.59 -20.07 41.81
N HIS A 262 6.69 -19.61 41.21
CA HIS A 262 8.00 -19.62 41.85
C HIS A 262 8.04 -18.58 42.98
N GLN A 263 8.15 -19.04 44.22
CA GLN A 263 8.55 -18.19 45.35
C GLN A 263 10.06 -17.90 45.27
N PRO A 264 10.50 -16.64 45.46
CA PRO A 264 11.92 -16.33 45.62
C PRO A 264 12.36 -16.66 47.06
N ALA A 265 13.08 -17.77 47.24
CA ALA A 265 13.72 -18.12 48.51
C ALA A 265 15.12 -17.47 48.59
N GLY A 266 15.38 -16.73 49.67
CA GLY A 266 16.62 -15.97 49.85
C GLY A 266 17.79 -16.76 50.47
N GLU A 267 18.98 -16.38 50.03
CA GLU A 267 20.13 -15.99 50.86
C GLU A 267 20.70 -16.92 51.99
N LYS A 268 21.88 -17.52 51.67
CA LYS A 268 23.08 -17.76 52.55
C LYS A 268 23.00 -18.81 53.69
N PRO A 269 24.16 -19.21 54.31
CA PRO A 269 25.60 -18.97 53.99
C PRO A 269 26.56 -20.19 54.10
N ALA A 270 27.84 -19.95 53.75
CA ALA A 270 29.10 -20.48 54.35
C ALA A 270 29.63 -21.92 54.08
N GLY A 271 30.97 -22.01 53.96
CA GLY A 271 31.80 -23.22 53.75
C GLY A 271 32.76 -23.04 52.55
N LYS A 272 33.99 -22.49 52.60
CA LYS A 272 35.20 -22.68 53.43
C LYS A 272 36.04 -23.92 53.06
N GLN A 273 37.33 -23.66 52.75
CA GLN A 273 38.51 -24.57 52.72
C GLN A 273 38.68 -25.45 51.46
N GLN A 274 39.82 -25.34 50.74
CA GLN A 274 41.03 -26.22 50.80
C GLN A 274 40.70 -27.66 50.37
N GLU A 275 41.51 -28.43 49.65
CA GLU A 275 42.87 -28.29 49.12
C GLU A 275 42.89 -29.11 47.80
N ILE A 276 43.86 -28.99 46.88
CA ILE A 276 45.19 -28.36 46.99
C ILE A 276 45.25 -27.14 46.07
#